data_AF-A0A1M6MDD1-F1
#
_entry.id   AF-A0A1M6MDD1-F1
#
_cell.length_a   1.000
_cell.length_b   1.000
_cell.length_c   1.000
_cell.angle_alpha   90.00
_cell.angle_beta   90.00
_cell.angle_gamma   90.00
#
_symmetry.space_group_name_H-M   'P 1'
#
loop_
_entity.id
_entity.type
_entity.pdbx_description
1 polymer ?
#
loop_
_entity_poly.entity_id
_entity_poly.type
_entity_poly.pdbx_seq_one_letter_code
_entity_poly.pdbx_strand_id
1 'polypeptide(L)'
;MANNPHQSESQPKENIFTLLERAERRPMTFVRNESIYELEQYIHGYYAALRAHGIIENVPSMDTHFWHWLMYRTGYGSCVGWAYDIEQSAGEDEKPLDLFFFFVNEYKKLVPVVKSRVELKGRHNPTGKKVLIGGTDLMEKPQSIEIVQYSPAPIHFLRFYYEHKIENDDLLPKDLDSYETTFEMGKYWVWEEFQVEMDQWTDL
;
A
#
# COMPACT_ATOMS: atom_id res chain seq x y z
N MET A 1 17.97 21.32 33.76
CA MET A 1 18.20 20.16 32.88
C MET A 1 16.85 19.81 32.28
N ALA A 2 16.66 20.09 31.00
CA ALA A 2 15.39 19.94 30.31
C ALA A 2 15.20 18.48 29.87
N ASN A 3 14.09 17.86 30.28
CA ASN A 3 13.66 16.55 29.80
C ASN A 3 13.04 16.71 28.41
N ASN A 4 13.56 15.95 27.45
CA ASN A 4 13.15 15.90 26.06
C ASN A 4 11.98 14.90 25.92
N PRO A 5 10.77 15.29 25.49
CA PRO A 5 9.65 14.37 25.32
C PRO A 5 9.63 13.86 23.88
N HIS A 6 10.62 13.05 23.50
CA HIS A 6 10.46 12.08 22.42
C HIS A 6 10.45 10.69 23.05
N GLN A 7 9.41 10.44 23.83
CA GLN A 7 9.04 9.09 24.21
C GLN A 7 8.43 8.42 22.98
N SER A 8 9.09 7.33 22.58
CA SER A 8 8.60 6.21 21.80
C SER A 8 7.11 5.94 22.08
N GLU A 9 6.21 6.47 21.26
CA GLU A 9 4.84 5.98 21.18
C GLU A 9 4.87 4.64 20.45
N SER A 10 4.79 3.56 21.22
CA SER A 10 4.52 2.22 20.71
C SER A 10 3.24 2.28 19.88
N GLN A 11 3.37 2.05 18.57
CA GLN A 11 2.25 1.83 17.66
C GLN A 11 1.20 0.91 18.30
N PRO A 12 -0.11 1.11 18.04
CA PRO A 12 -1.14 0.24 18.59
C PRO A 12 -0.83 -1.22 18.22
N LYS A 13 -0.96 -2.12 19.19
CA LYS A 13 -0.78 -3.58 19.02
C LYS A 13 -1.75 -4.21 18.02
N GLU A 14 -2.72 -3.45 17.52
CA GLU A 14 -3.76 -3.89 16.61
C GLU A 14 -3.52 -3.25 15.24
N ASN A 15 -3.40 -4.09 14.23
CA ASN A 15 -3.38 -3.70 12.82
C ASN A 15 -4.07 -4.76 11.97
N ILE A 16 -4.09 -4.58 10.64
CA ILE A 16 -4.67 -5.57 9.73
C ILE A 16 -4.13 -6.99 9.97
N PHE A 17 -2.83 -7.16 10.20
CA PHE A 17 -2.23 -8.49 10.37
C PHE A 17 -2.65 -9.14 11.69
N THR A 18 -2.86 -8.34 12.73
CA THR A 18 -3.43 -8.84 14.01
C THR A 18 -4.88 -9.31 13.82
N LEU A 19 -5.64 -8.62 12.97
CA LEU A 19 -6.99 -9.04 12.59
C LEU A 19 -6.94 -10.33 11.76
N LEU A 20 -6.06 -10.42 10.77
CA LEU A 20 -5.90 -11.60 9.93
C LEU A 20 -5.43 -12.83 10.71
N GLU A 21 -4.58 -12.67 11.71
CA GLU A 21 -4.20 -13.77 12.61
C GLU A 21 -5.38 -14.30 13.43
N ARG A 22 -6.37 -13.46 13.74
CA ARG A 22 -7.63 -13.91 14.37
C ARG A 22 -8.53 -14.60 13.35
N ALA A 23 -8.59 -14.09 12.13
CA ALA A 23 -9.35 -14.69 11.04
C ALA A 23 -8.80 -16.08 10.69
N GLU A 24 -7.48 -16.27 10.63
CA GLU A 24 -6.83 -17.57 10.39
C GLU A 24 -7.21 -18.60 11.47
N ARG A 25 -7.24 -18.19 12.73
CA ARG A 25 -7.60 -19.09 13.85
C ARG A 25 -9.07 -19.44 13.91
N ARG A 26 -9.96 -18.56 13.43
CA ARG A 26 -11.42 -18.68 13.56
C ARG A 26 -12.14 -18.11 12.33
N PRO A 27 -11.93 -18.68 11.12
CA PRO A 27 -12.40 -18.07 9.88
C PRO A 27 -13.92 -17.88 9.85
N MET A 28 -14.67 -18.83 10.41
CA MET A 28 -16.14 -18.77 10.51
C MET A 28 -16.69 -17.59 11.32
N THR A 29 -15.87 -16.88 12.11
CA THR A 29 -16.27 -15.65 12.81
C THR A 29 -16.23 -14.43 11.89
N PHE A 30 -15.41 -14.48 10.84
CA PHE A 30 -15.14 -13.36 9.95
C PHE A 30 -15.83 -13.52 8.60
N VAL A 31 -15.89 -14.76 8.09
CA VAL A 31 -16.47 -15.09 6.78
C VAL A 31 -17.34 -16.34 6.87
N ARG A 32 -18.41 -16.36 6.09
CA ARG A 32 -19.29 -17.52 5.99
C ARG A 32 -18.66 -18.53 5.03
N ASN A 33 -18.76 -19.80 5.38
CA ASN A 33 -18.31 -20.93 4.54
C ASN A 33 -16.84 -20.81 4.08
N GLU A 34 -15.96 -20.18 4.86
CA GLU A 34 -14.54 -20.00 4.49
C GLU A 34 -14.35 -19.27 3.15
N SER A 35 -15.28 -18.39 2.76
CA SER A 35 -15.22 -17.66 1.48
C SER A 35 -14.10 -16.61 1.44
N ILE A 36 -13.15 -16.80 0.52
CA ILE A 36 -12.05 -15.85 0.28
C ILE A 36 -12.57 -14.50 -0.26
N TYR A 37 -13.63 -14.50 -1.07
CA TYR A 37 -14.25 -13.27 -1.58
C TYR A 37 -14.91 -12.44 -0.48
N GLU A 38 -15.61 -13.10 0.47
CA GLU A 38 -16.15 -12.38 1.63
C GLU A 38 -15.02 -11.77 2.47
N LEU A 39 -13.87 -12.45 2.57
CA LEU A 39 -12.71 -11.92 3.28
C LEU A 39 -12.12 -10.70 2.56
N GLU A 40 -12.04 -10.74 1.23
CA GLU A 40 -11.59 -9.60 0.41
C GLU A 40 -12.47 -8.38 0.61
N GLN A 41 -13.79 -8.55 0.55
CA GLN A 41 -14.73 -7.46 0.80
C GLN A 41 -14.62 -6.91 2.22
N TYR A 42 -14.40 -7.78 3.22
CA TYR A 42 -14.18 -7.36 4.60
C TYR A 42 -12.92 -6.51 4.73
N ILE A 43 -11.81 -6.91 4.12
CA ILE A 43 -10.54 -6.17 4.12
C ILE A 43 -10.71 -4.83 3.40
N HIS A 44 -11.39 -4.78 2.26
CA HIS A 44 -11.70 -3.51 1.59
C HIS A 44 -12.51 -2.56 2.50
N GLY A 45 -13.51 -3.08 3.21
CA GLY A 45 -14.28 -2.30 4.20
C GLY A 45 -13.41 -1.76 5.33
N TYR A 46 -12.46 -2.57 5.81
CA TYR A 46 -11.48 -2.16 6.82
C TYR A 46 -10.63 -0.98 6.33
N TYR A 47 -10.03 -1.06 5.14
CA TYR A 47 -9.21 0.04 4.59
C TYR A 47 -10.04 1.27 4.21
N ALA A 48 -11.28 1.08 3.76
CA ALA A 48 -12.20 2.20 3.53
C ALA A 48 -12.45 2.98 4.83
N ALA A 49 -12.61 2.30 5.97
CA ALA A 49 -12.73 2.94 7.28
C ALA A 49 -11.44 3.64 7.70
N LEU A 50 -10.27 3.02 7.52
CA LEU A 50 -8.98 3.67 7.81
C LEU A 50 -8.80 4.96 7.00
N ARG A 51 -9.08 4.93 5.69
CA ARG A 51 -9.02 6.11 4.82
C ARG A 51 -10.00 7.20 5.25
N ALA A 52 -11.24 6.85 5.59
CA ALA A 52 -12.24 7.80 6.08
C ALA A 52 -11.80 8.52 7.38
N HIS A 53 -10.91 7.89 8.16
CA HIS A 53 -10.35 8.46 9.39
C HIS A 53 -8.91 8.99 9.24
N GLY A 54 -8.33 8.96 8.05
CA GLY A 54 -6.95 9.43 7.80
C GLY A 54 -5.88 8.61 8.54
N ILE A 55 -6.16 7.33 8.85
CA ILE A 55 -5.25 6.46 9.58
C ILE A 55 -4.40 5.68 8.59
N ILE A 56 -3.07 5.71 8.78
CA ILE A 56 -2.12 4.85 8.10
C ILE A 56 -1.51 3.87 9.08
N GLU A 57 -1.52 2.59 8.73
CA GLU A 57 -0.79 1.58 9.47
C GLU A 57 0.66 1.52 9.01
N ASN A 58 1.59 1.37 9.96
CA ASN A 58 3.01 1.19 9.63
C ASN A 58 3.35 -0.28 9.28
N VAL A 59 2.51 -0.89 8.44
CA VAL A 59 2.67 -2.25 7.92
C VAL A 59 2.27 -2.28 6.44
N PRO A 60 2.63 -3.34 5.69
CA PRO A 60 2.15 -3.50 4.32
C PRO A 60 0.63 -3.49 4.22
N SER A 61 0.09 -2.79 3.21
CA SER A 61 -1.35 -2.64 3.03
C SER A 61 -1.95 -3.87 2.35
N MET A 62 -3.09 -4.37 2.85
CA MET A 62 -3.80 -5.52 2.28
C MET A 62 -4.86 -5.13 1.24
N ASP A 63 -4.88 -3.87 0.79
CA ASP A 63 -5.67 -3.43 -0.37
C ASP A 63 -4.95 -3.77 -1.69
N THR A 64 -4.96 -2.86 -2.65
CA THR A 64 -4.29 -2.98 -3.96
C THR A 64 -2.81 -3.34 -3.84
N HIS A 65 -2.14 -2.95 -2.74
CA HIS A 65 -0.72 -3.26 -2.53
C HIS A 65 -0.44 -4.76 -2.39
N PHE A 66 -1.30 -5.49 -1.67
CA PHE A 66 -1.15 -6.94 -1.54
C PHE A 66 -1.37 -7.62 -2.88
N TRP A 67 -2.35 -7.16 -3.66
CA TRP A 67 -2.63 -7.71 -4.98
C TRP A 67 -1.45 -7.53 -5.94
N HIS A 68 -0.90 -6.32 -6.05
CA HIS A 68 0.27 -6.07 -6.88
C HIS A 68 1.51 -6.84 -6.40
N TRP A 69 1.71 -6.96 -5.08
CA TRP A 69 2.77 -7.82 -4.54
C TRP A 69 2.55 -9.29 -4.89
N LEU A 70 1.30 -9.78 -4.84
CA LEU A 70 0.95 -11.14 -5.21
C LEU A 70 1.30 -11.38 -6.68
N MET A 71 0.91 -10.46 -7.56
CA MET A 71 1.26 -10.51 -8.99
C MET A 71 2.77 -10.51 -9.23
N TYR A 72 3.52 -9.67 -8.52
CA TYR A 72 4.98 -9.69 -8.52
C TYR A 72 5.53 -11.06 -8.07
N ARG A 73 4.96 -11.62 -7.00
CA ARG A 73 5.43 -12.84 -6.36
C ARG A 73 5.17 -14.10 -7.19
N THR A 74 4.04 -14.15 -7.90
CA THR A 74 3.59 -15.32 -8.68
C THR A 74 3.85 -15.18 -10.18
N GLY A 75 4.04 -13.95 -10.67
CA GLY A 75 4.10 -13.65 -12.10
C GLY A 75 2.75 -13.70 -12.81
N TYR A 76 1.64 -13.79 -12.06
CA TYR A 76 0.29 -13.90 -12.61
C TYR A 76 -0.69 -12.99 -11.86
N GLY A 77 -1.56 -12.33 -12.61
CA GLY A 77 -2.64 -11.50 -12.10
C GLY A 77 -3.77 -11.36 -13.10
N SER A 78 -5.01 -11.31 -12.61
CA SER A 78 -6.16 -10.86 -13.38
C SER A 78 -6.48 -9.39 -13.07
N CYS A 79 -7.56 -8.85 -13.60
CA CYS A 79 -8.10 -7.55 -13.17
C CYS A 79 -9.28 -7.68 -12.19
N VAL A 80 -9.54 -8.89 -11.68
CA VAL A 80 -10.75 -9.21 -10.89
C VAL A 80 -10.53 -9.03 -9.39
N GLY A 81 -9.30 -9.19 -8.90
CA GLY A 81 -8.94 -9.08 -7.50
C GLY A 81 -8.09 -10.26 -7.04
N TRP A 82 -7.47 -10.13 -5.86
CA TRP A 82 -6.59 -11.18 -5.35
C TRP A 82 -7.36 -12.43 -4.91
N ALA A 83 -8.63 -12.30 -4.51
CA ALA A 83 -9.45 -13.45 -4.14
C ALA A 83 -9.65 -14.41 -5.33
N TYR A 84 -9.96 -13.84 -6.50
CA TYR A 84 -10.07 -14.60 -7.75
C TYR A 84 -8.73 -15.21 -8.13
N ASP A 85 -7.64 -14.44 -8.11
CA ASP A 85 -6.32 -14.93 -8.52
C ASP A 85 -5.84 -16.09 -7.62
N ILE A 86 -6.11 -16.03 -6.32
CA ILE A 86 -5.79 -17.11 -5.37
C ILE A 86 -6.67 -18.33 -5.62
N GLU A 87 -7.98 -18.16 -5.83
CA GLU A 87 -8.87 -19.28 -6.12
C GLU A 87 -8.49 -20.00 -7.42
N GLN A 88 -8.13 -19.27 -8.47
CA GLN A 88 -7.66 -19.86 -9.73
C GLN A 88 -6.29 -20.54 -9.61
N SER A 89 -5.47 -20.13 -8.63
CA SER A 89 -4.14 -20.70 -8.41
C SER A 89 -4.16 -21.92 -7.48
N ALA A 90 -5.24 -22.11 -6.71
CA ALA A 90 -5.37 -23.23 -5.78
C ALA A 90 -5.48 -24.56 -6.54
N GLY A 91 -4.71 -25.56 -6.11
CA GLY A 91 -4.84 -26.93 -6.63
C GLY A 91 -6.18 -27.58 -6.24
N GLU A 92 -6.52 -28.71 -6.88
CA GLU A 92 -7.80 -29.41 -6.64
C GLU A 92 -8.03 -29.78 -5.16
N ASP A 93 -6.96 -30.04 -4.41
CA ASP A 93 -7.00 -30.41 -2.99
C ASP A 93 -6.66 -29.24 -2.03
N GLU A 94 -6.39 -28.05 -2.55
CA GLU A 94 -5.98 -26.88 -1.76
C GLU A 94 -7.15 -25.94 -1.51
N LYS A 95 -7.34 -25.53 -0.25
CA LYS A 95 -8.34 -24.52 0.07
C LYS A 95 -7.80 -23.13 -0.28
N PRO A 96 -8.51 -22.30 -1.06
CA PRO A 96 -8.06 -20.94 -1.39
C PRO A 96 -7.73 -20.09 -0.16
N LEU A 97 -8.45 -20.30 0.95
CA LEU A 97 -8.23 -19.57 2.19
C LEU A 97 -6.88 -19.93 2.85
N ASP A 98 -6.46 -21.21 2.77
CA ASP A 98 -5.16 -21.64 3.29
C ASP A 98 -4.03 -21.04 2.45
N LEU A 99 -4.19 -21.03 1.12
CA LEU A 99 -3.25 -20.40 0.20
C LEU A 99 -3.15 -18.88 0.42
N PHE A 100 -4.28 -18.22 0.70
CA PHE A 100 -4.29 -16.81 1.11
C PHE A 100 -3.46 -16.58 2.36
N PHE A 101 -3.66 -17.36 3.43
CA PHE A 101 -2.89 -17.19 4.67
C PHE A 101 -1.40 -17.54 4.49
N PHE A 102 -1.07 -18.48 3.60
CA PHE A 102 0.32 -18.70 3.19
C PHE A 102 0.95 -17.41 2.62
N PHE A 103 0.28 -16.75 1.67
CA PHE A 103 0.75 -15.50 1.08
C PHE A 103 0.80 -14.35 2.09
N VAL A 104 -0.19 -14.21 2.97
CA VAL A 104 -0.18 -13.21 4.05
C VAL A 104 1.03 -13.40 4.97
N ASN A 105 1.37 -14.65 5.30
CA ASN A 105 2.52 -14.95 6.15
C ASN A 105 3.86 -14.64 5.48
N GLU A 106 3.94 -14.61 4.14
CA GLU A 106 5.09 -14.06 3.42
C GLU A 106 5.05 -12.53 3.40
N TYR A 107 3.91 -11.94 2.99
CA TYR A 107 3.75 -10.51 2.78
C TYR A 107 3.96 -9.68 4.06
N LYS A 108 3.47 -10.16 5.21
CA LYS A 108 3.60 -9.46 6.49
C LYS A 108 5.05 -9.28 6.97
N LYS A 109 6.00 -9.97 6.35
CA LYS A 109 7.44 -9.83 6.64
C LYS A 109 8.05 -8.61 5.95
N LEU A 110 7.35 -8.02 4.97
CA LEU A 110 7.83 -6.80 4.31
C LEU A 110 7.74 -5.62 5.27
N VAL A 111 8.68 -4.69 5.13
CA VAL A 111 8.73 -3.46 5.93
C VAL A 111 8.72 -2.25 5.00
N PRO A 112 7.82 -1.27 5.19
CA PRO A 112 7.90 -0.02 4.46
C PRO A 112 9.14 0.77 4.89
N VAL A 113 10.05 1.01 3.97
CA VAL A 113 11.29 1.76 4.16
C VAL A 113 11.28 2.99 3.27
N VAL A 114 11.36 4.17 3.88
CA VAL A 114 11.48 5.43 3.12
C VAL A 114 12.85 5.46 2.45
N LYS A 115 12.87 5.68 1.13
CA LYS A 115 14.09 5.77 0.32
C LYS A 115 14.47 7.19 -0.01
N SER A 116 13.48 8.07 -0.13
CA SER A 116 13.74 9.47 -0.40
C SER A 116 12.53 10.31 -0.06
N ARG A 117 12.78 11.59 0.17
CA ARG A 117 11.77 12.57 0.55
C ARG A 117 12.01 13.89 -0.17
N VAL A 118 10.92 14.59 -0.48
CA VAL A 118 10.96 15.97 -0.97
C VAL A 118 9.88 16.82 -0.31
N GLU A 119 10.24 18.06 0.01
CA GLU A 119 9.34 19.09 0.53
C GLU A 119 8.83 19.97 -0.62
N LEU A 120 7.51 20.09 -0.76
CA LEU A 120 6.89 20.87 -1.84
C LEU A 120 6.75 22.34 -1.44
N LYS A 121 7.53 23.18 -2.11
CA LYS A 121 7.47 24.65 -2.01
C LYS A 121 6.34 25.24 -2.85
N GLY A 122 6.08 26.55 -2.71
CA GLY A 122 5.03 27.29 -3.42
C GLY A 122 5.00 27.11 -4.95
N ARG A 123 6.14 26.84 -5.58
CA ARG A 123 6.25 26.60 -7.04
C ARG A 123 5.78 25.22 -7.52
N HIS A 124 5.67 24.23 -6.63
CA HIS A 124 5.31 22.85 -6.97
C HIS A 124 3.80 22.66 -6.87
N ASN A 125 3.06 23.21 -7.82
CA ASN A 125 1.61 23.03 -7.87
C ASN A 125 1.26 21.81 -8.74
N PRO A 126 0.20 21.06 -8.39
CA PRO A 126 -0.32 19.97 -9.22
C PRO A 126 -0.55 20.45 -10.66
N THR A 127 -0.08 19.68 -11.63
CA THR A 127 -0.27 19.95 -13.06
C THR A 127 -1.57 19.34 -13.60
N GLY A 128 -2.15 18.37 -12.89
CA GLY A 128 -3.34 17.65 -13.32
C GLY A 128 -3.09 16.56 -14.36
N LYS A 129 -1.82 16.17 -14.57
CA LYS A 129 -1.49 15.05 -15.47
C LYS A 129 -1.85 13.71 -14.85
N LYS A 130 -1.76 13.61 -13.52
CA LYS A 130 -2.23 12.49 -12.71
C LYS A 130 -3.56 12.91 -12.08
N VAL A 131 -4.67 12.52 -12.72
CA VAL A 131 -6.01 12.71 -12.16
C VAL A 131 -6.33 11.63 -11.14
N LEU A 132 -7.06 11.98 -10.08
CA LEU A 132 -7.72 10.99 -9.23
C LEU A 132 -8.69 10.17 -10.09
N ILE A 133 -8.65 8.85 -9.97
CA ILE A 133 -9.59 7.97 -10.68
C ILE A 133 -11.02 8.40 -10.32
N GLY A 134 -11.79 8.84 -11.32
CA GLY A 134 -13.17 9.29 -11.15
C GLY A 134 -13.37 10.75 -10.70
N GLY A 135 -12.30 11.55 -10.62
CA GLY A 135 -12.37 12.98 -10.30
C GLY A 135 -12.05 13.89 -11.49
N THR A 136 -12.66 15.07 -11.53
CA THR A 136 -12.30 16.16 -12.46
C THR A 136 -11.39 17.21 -11.82
N ASP A 137 -11.18 17.12 -10.51
CA ASP A 137 -10.44 18.10 -9.74
C ASP A 137 -8.95 17.76 -9.71
N LEU A 138 -8.13 18.82 -9.65
CA LEU A 138 -6.70 18.68 -9.42
C LEU A 138 -6.44 17.99 -8.09
N MET A 139 -5.35 17.23 -8.03
CA MET A 139 -4.85 16.68 -6.77
C MET A 139 -4.67 17.82 -5.76
N GLU A 140 -5.02 17.59 -4.49
CA GLU A 140 -4.63 18.50 -3.41
C GLU A 140 -3.10 18.62 -3.41
N LYS A 141 -2.54 19.78 -3.07
CA LYS A 141 -1.10 19.93 -2.99
C LYS A 141 -0.58 19.33 -1.67
N PRO A 142 0.26 18.28 -1.68
CA PRO A 142 0.89 17.80 -0.46
C PRO A 142 1.99 18.77 -0.01
N GLN A 143 2.27 18.77 1.29
CA GLN A 143 3.40 19.49 1.90
C GLN A 143 4.72 18.76 1.60
N SER A 144 4.72 17.44 1.63
CA SER A 144 5.88 16.61 1.29
C SER A 144 5.48 15.28 0.67
N ILE A 145 6.40 14.68 -0.07
CA ILE A 145 6.23 13.39 -0.71
C ILE A 145 7.41 12.49 -0.34
N GLU A 146 7.12 11.24 0.00
CA GLU A 146 8.11 10.19 0.22
C GLU A 146 7.99 9.11 -0.85
N ILE A 147 9.13 8.56 -1.29
CA ILE A 147 9.19 7.30 -2.03
C ILE A 147 9.48 6.20 -1.01
N VAL A 148 8.58 5.24 -0.90
CA VAL A 148 8.65 4.16 0.08
C VAL A 148 8.79 2.83 -0.65
N GLN A 149 9.70 1.96 -0.19
CA GLN A 149 9.87 0.60 -0.68
C GLN A 149 9.35 -0.40 0.35
N TYR A 150 8.64 -1.45 -0.07
CA TYR A 150 8.43 -2.62 0.79
C TYR A 150 9.65 -3.54 0.77
N SER A 151 10.61 -3.32 1.67
CA SER A 151 11.84 -4.13 1.75
C SER A 151 11.56 -5.56 2.24
N PRO A 152 12.21 -6.60 1.65
CA PRO A 152 13.22 -6.53 0.58
C PRO A 152 12.66 -6.55 -0.84
N ALA A 153 11.34 -6.55 -1.05
CA ALA A 153 10.74 -6.58 -2.37
C ALA A 153 11.01 -5.26 -3.15
N PRO A 154 11.29 -5.30 -4.46
CA PRO A 154 11.53 -4.12 -5.30
C PRO A 154 10.21 -3.44 -5.72
N ILE A 155 9.30 -3.26 -4.76
CA ILE A 155 8.01 -2.60 -4.98
C ILE A 155 7.94 -1.31 -4.17
N HIS A 156 7.55 -0.23 -4.84
CA HIS A 156 7.59 1.14 -4.34
C HIS A 156 6.21 1.79 -4.51
N PHE A 157 5.92 2.70 -3.59
CA PHE A 157 4.73 3.56 -3.63
C PHE A 157 5.11 4.97 -3.16
N LEU A 158 4.23 5.92 -3.46
CA LEU A 158 4.36 7.28 -2.96
C LEU A 158 3.57 7.43 -1.67
N ARG A 159 4.13 8.16 -0.71
CA ARG A 159 3.41 8.61 0.47
C ARG A 159 3.33 10.12 0.46
N PHE A 160 2.11 10.63 0.44
CA PHE A 160 1.79 12.04 0.45
C PHE A 160 1.46 12.51 1.86
N TYR A 161 2.05 13.63 2.26
CA TYR A 161 1.74 14.30 3.51
C TYR A 161 1.00 15.59 3.20
N TYR A 162 -0.25 15.69 3.60
CA TYR A 162 -1.07 16.87 3.51
C TYR A 162 -1.17 17.55 4.88
N GLU A 163 -1.82 18.71 4.95
CA GLU A 163 -1.96 19.44 6.21
C GLU A 163 -2.74 18.65 7.28
N HIS A 164 -3.71 17.84 6.84
CA HIS A 164 -4.65 17.16 7.74
C HIS A 164 -4.74 15.65 7.54
N LYS A 165 -3.98 15.09 6.60
CA LYS A 165 -3.98 13.66 6.31
C LYS A 165 -2.65 13.20 5.75
N ILE A 166 -2.39 11.91 5.88
CA ILE A 166 -1.33 11.21 5.17
C ILE A 166 -2.02 10.20 4.26
N GLU A 167 -1.49 9.99 3.06
CA GLU A 167 -2.05 9.06 2.08
C GLU A 167 -0.92 8.25 1.45
N ASN A 168 -1.07 6.93 1.37
CA ASN A 168 -0.23 6.10 0.50
C ASN A 168 -0.96 5.98 -0.84
N ASP A 169 -0.26 6.28 -1.94
CA ASP A 169 -0.73 5.97 -3.29
C ASP A 169 -0.65 4.46 -3.53
N ASP A 170 -1.27 4.01 -4.63
CA ASP A 170 -1.05 2.67 -5.15
C ASP A 170 0.45 2.42 -5.45
N LEU A 171 0.84 1.14 -5.55
CA LEU A 171 2.16 0.80 -6.08
C LEU A 171 2.32 1.38 -7.49
N LEU A 172 3.56 1.64 -7.91
CA LEU A 172 3.89 2.26 -9.19
C LEU A 172 4.29 1.21 -10.25
N PRO A 173 3.38 0.35 -10.78
CA PRO A 173 3.77 -0.65 -11.76
C PRO A 173 4.37 0.03 -12.99
N LYS A 174 5.45 -0.56 -13.49
CA LYS A 174 6.16 -0.05 -14.66
C LYS A 174 5.31 -0.13 -15.93
N ASP A 175 4.60 -1.25 -16.07
CA ASP A 175 3.69 -1.58 -17.17
C ASP A 175 2.78 -2.74 -16.70
N LEU A 176 1.85 -3.18 -17.57
CA LEU A 176 0.91 -4.28 -17.24
C LEU A 176 1.62 -5.64 -17.05
N ASP A 177 2.87 -5.76 -17.50
CA ASP A 177 3.61 -7.03 -17.55
C ASP A 177 4.78 -7.07 -16.54
N SER A 178 5.09 -5.95 -15.87
CA SER A 178 6.19 -5.79 -14.93
C SER A 178 5.71 -5.10 -13.66
N TYR A 179 5.59 -5.93 -12.62
CA TYR A 179 5.19 -5.53 -11.28
C TYR A 179 6.37 -5.07 -10.41
N GLU A 180 7.60 -5.16 -10.94
CA GLU A 180 8.76 -4.53 -10.33
C GLU A 180 8.73 -3.03 -10.59
N THR A 181 9.06 -2.25 -9.57
CA THR A 181 9.04 -0.80 -9.64
C THR A 181 10.43 -0.29 -9.27
N THR A 182 10.81 0.87 -9.80
CA THR A 182 12.11 1.47 -9.44
C THR A 182 11.93 2.79 -8.71
N PHE A 183 12.96 3.14 -7.98
CA PHE A 183 13.05 4.41 -7.30
C PHE A 183 12.92 5.61 -8.26
N GLU A 184 13.49 5.48 -9.46
CA GLU A 184 13.45 6.48 -10.53
C GLU A 184 12.03 6.66 -11.07
N MET A 185 11.20 5.60 -11.08
CA MET A 185 9.80 5.72 -11.46
C MET A 185 9.01 6.58 -10.47
N GLY A 186 9.26 6.42 -9.17
CA GLY A 186 8.70 7.29 -8.14
C GLY A 186 9.07 8.75 -8.36
N LYS A 187 10.36 9.04 -8.60
CA LYS A 187 10.82 10.41 -8.90
C LYS A 187 10.19 10.95 -10.19
N TYR A 188 10.10 10.12 -11.24
CA TYR A 188 9.51 10.51 -12.52
C TYR A 188 8.02 10.85 -12.38
N TRP A 189 7.25 10.02 -11.67
CA TRP A 189 5.84 10.27 -11.41
C TRP A 189 5.64 11.63 -10.75
N VAL A 190 6.44 11.93 -9.71
CA VAL A 190 6.36 13.20 -8.97
C VAL A 190 6.83 14.38 -9.82
N TRP A 191 7.83 14.18 -10.69
CA TRP A 191 8.22 15.19 -11.66
C TRP A 191 7.10 15.51 -12.65
N GLU A 192 6.39 14.49 -13.16
CA GLU A 192 5.27 14.70 -14.08
C GLU A 192 4.17 15.55 -13.44
N GLU A 193 3.82 15.26 -12.18
CA GLU A 193 2.68 15.91 -11.50
C GLU A 193 3.04 17.23 -10.82
N PHE A 194 4.21 17.33 -10.18
CA PHE A 194 4.60 18.47 -9.32
C PHE A 194 5.84 19.23 -9.80
N GLN A 195 6.43 18.81 -10.93
CA GLN A 195 7.63 19.42 -11.51
C GLN A 195 8.78 19.51 -10.49
N VAL A 196 8.97 18.44 -9.72
CA VAL A 196 10.08 18.30 -8.79
C VAL A 196 11.30 17.78 -9.55
N GLU A 197 12.39 18.55 -9.52
CA GLU A 197 13.64 18.15 -10.15
C GLU A 197 14.40 17.11 -9.32
N MET A 198 15.23 16.30 -9.98
CA MET A 198 15.92 15.15 -9.37
C MET A 198 16.86 15.53 -8.22
N ASP A 199 17.45 16.73 -8.27
CA ASP A 199 18.37 17.27 -7.28
C ASP A 199 17.68 17.83 -6.02
N GLN A 200 16.35 17.93 -6.04
CA GLN A 200 15.57 18.42 -4.90
C GLN A 200 15.24 17.33 -3.88
N TRP A 201 15.46 16.07 -4.24
CA TRP A 201 15.21 14.91 -3.40
C TRP A 201 16.31 14.72 -2.36
N THR A 202 15.93 14.28 -1.16
CA THR A 202 16.85 13.84 -0.11
C THR A 202 16.76 12.33 0.03
N ASP A 203 17.80 11.63 -0.41
CA ASP A 203 17.88 10.16 -0.33
C ASP A 203 18.26 9.72 1.11
N LEU A 204 17.66 8.62 1.59
CA LEU A 204 17.72 8.13 2.98
C LEU A 204 18.27 6.70 3.09
#